data_AF-A0A8T2DYV6-F1
#
_entry.id   AF-A0A8T2DYV6-F1
#
_cell.length_a   1.000
_cell.length_b   1.000
_cell.length_c   1.000
_cell.angle_alpha   90.00
_cell.angle_beta   90.00
_cell.angle_gamma   90.00
#
_symmetry.space_group_name_H-M   'P 1'
#
loop_
_entity.id
_entity.type
_entity.pdbx_description
1 polymer ?
#
loop_
_entity_poly.entity_id
_entity_poly.type
_entity_poly.pdbx_seq_one_letter_code
_entity_poly.pdbx_strand_id
1 'polypeptide(L)' 'MEKDPDFAVSLLWDGENTPVEVDQVDNLINNIEASVRTADPRYHLAQRKVLVGHENLDFIKENEKSLQVQGFRLIKPPY' A
#
# COMPACT_ATOMS: atom_id res chain seq x y z
N MET A 1 -6.17 0.56 -21.94
CA MET A 1 -5.87 0.73 -20.51
C MET A 1 -7.20 0.77 -19.79
N GLU A 2 -7.39 -0.13 -18.83
CA GLU A 2 -8.57 -0.11 -17.95
C GLU A 2 -8.52 1.21 -17.17
N LYS A 3 -9.59 2.02 -17.24
CA LYS A 3 -9.68 3.28 -16.50
C LYS A 3 -9.89 2.92 -15.03
N ASP A 4 -9.10 3.49 -14.12
CA ASP A 4 -9.38 3.32 -12.70
C ASP A 4 -10.80 3.81 -12.40
N PRO A 5 -11.55 3.12 -11.51
CA PRO A 5 -12.89 3.52 -11.14
C PRO A 5 -12.93 4.99 -10.71
N ASP A 6 -14.02 5.68 -11.01
CA ASP A 6 -14.19 7.04 -10.49
C ASP A 6 -14.01 7.02 -8.96
N PHE A 7 -13.33 8.03 -8.41
CA PHE A 7 -12.99 8.15 -6.98
C PHE A 7 -11.91 7.17 -6.44
N ALA A 8 -11.25 6.38 -7.29
CA ALA A 8 -10.09 5.60 -6.86
C ALA A 8 -8.86 6.48 -6.63
N VAL A 9 -8.18 6.29 -5.49
CA VAL A 9 -6.95 7.00 -5.11
C VAL A 9 -5.76 6.05 -5.21
N SER A 10 -4.78 6.39 -6.03
CA SER A 10 -3.54 5.61 -6.15
C SER A 10 -2.70 5.71 -4.87
N LEU A 11 -2.15 4.58 -4.41
CA LEU A 11 -1.19 4.54 -3.30
C LEU A 11 0.18 4.12 -3.81
N LEU A 12 1.17 4.97 -3.57
CA LEU A 12 2.59 4.67 -3.66
C LEU A 12 3.17 4.75 -2.24
N TRP A 13 3.69 3.64 -1.74
CA TRP A 13 4.32 3.55 -0.44
C TRP A 13 5.83 3.34 -0.61
N ASP A 14 6.63 4.23 -0.05
CA ASP A 14 8.08 4.12 0.04
C ASP A 14 8.47 3.47 1.38
N GLY A 15 8.76 2.18 1.35
CA GLY A 15 9.01 1.37 2.55
C GLY A 15 10.30 1.74 3.28
N GLU A 16 11.31 2.29 2.59
CA GLU A 16 12.59 2.69 3.20
C GLU A 16 12.42 3.98 4.01
N ASN A 17 11.66 4.94 3.46
CA ASN A 17 11.46 6.24 4.10
C ASN A 17 10.26 6.28 5.06
N THR A 18 9.40 5.26 5.02
CA THR A 18 8.26 5.13 5.94
C THR A 18 8.16 3.70 6.49
N PRO A 19 9.16 3.24 7.26
CA PRO A 19 9.14 1.92 7.84
C PRO A 19 8.04 1.83 8.91
N VAL A 20 7.48 0.63 9.04
CA VAL A 20 6.52 0.29 10.09
C VAL A 20 6.89 -1.03 10.73
N GLU A 21 6.36 -1.27 11.93
CA GLU A 21 6.48 -2.58 12.56
C GLU A 21 5.65 -3.63 11.80
N VAL A 22 6.06 -4.90 11.89
CA VAL A 22 5.45 -6.02 11.17
C VAL A 22 3.94 -6.13 11.43
N ASP A 23 3.51 -5.86 12.66
CA ASP A 23 2.11 -5.93 13.10
C ASP A 23 1.29 -4.67 12.78
N GLN A 24 1.91 -3.61 12.24
CA GLN A 24 1.26 -2.34 11.93
C GLN A 24 0.81 -2.20 10.47
N VAL A 25 1.21 -3.11 9.58
CA VAL A 25 0.95 -3.02 8.13
C VAL A 25 -0.54 -2.87 7.82
N ASP A 26 -1.38 -3.76 8.35
CA ASP A 26 -2.83 -3.71 8.11
C ASP A 26 -3.47 -2.46 8.72
N ASN A 27 -3.01 -2.05 9.90
CA ASN A 27 -3.50 -0.83 10.56
C ASN A 27 -3.14 0.41 9.75
N LEU A 28 -1.94 0.49 9.18
CA LEU A 28 -1.53 1.59 8.30
C LEU A 28 -2.46 1.66 7.08
N ILE A 29 -2.67 0.53 6.40
CA ILE A 29 -3.49 0.48 5.19
C ILE A 29 -4.94 0.88 5.49
N ASN A 30 -5.51 0.36 6.59
CA ASN A 30 -6.85 0.73 7.05
C ASN A 30 -6.96 2.22 7.40
N ASN A 31 -5.93 2.79 8.04
CA ASN A 31 -5.91 4.21 8.38
C ASN A 31 -5.83 5.10 7.13
N ILE A 32 -5.07 4.71 6.11
CA ILE A 32 -5.00 5.44 4.84
C ILE A 32 -6.37 5.38 4.13
N GLU A 33 -7.00 4.20 4.05
CA GLU A 33 -8.35 4.02 3.48
C GLU A 33 -9.39 4.87 4.23
N ALA A 34 -9.35 4.88 5.56
CA ALA A 34 -10.23 5.71 6.37
C ALA A 34 -9.98 7.21 6.15
N SER A 35 -8.71 7.61 5.97
CA SER A 35 -8.34 9.00 5.73
C SER A 35 -8.86 9.50 4.39
N VAL A 36 -8.75 8.71 3.31
CA VAL A 36 -9.30 9.10 2.00
C VAL A 36 -10.82 9.21 2.05
N ARG A 37 -11.51 8.29 2.74
CA ARG A 37 -12.96 8.36 2.95
C ARG A 37 -13.41 9.53 3.81
N THR A 38 -12.57 9.96 4.75
CA THR A 38 -12.84 11.15 5.57
C THR A 38 -12.79 12.42 4.73
N ALA A 39 -11.92 12.48 3.71
CA ALA A 39 -11.86 13.60 2.78
C ALA A 39 -13.08 13.68 1.86
N ASP A 40 -13.51 12.54 1.30
CA ASP A 40 -14.80 12.38 0.61
C ASP A 40 -15.24 10.91 0.72
N PRO A 41 -16.47 10.61 1.16
CA PRO A 41 -16.92 9.23 1.40
C PRO A 41 -16.98 8.35 0.14
N ARG A 42 -16.88 8.94 -1.06
CA ARG A 42 -16.80 8.19 -2.32
C ARG A 42 -15.37 7.72 -2.62
N TYR A 43 -14.36 8.38 -2.06
CA TYR A 43 -12.97 7.98 -2.26
C TYR A 43 -12.66 6.64 -1.61
N HIS A 44 -11.80 5.88 -2.28
CA HIS A 44 -11.30 4.60 -1.83
C HIS A 44 -9.93 4.37 -2.44
N LEU A 45 -9.08 3.56 -1.82
CA LEU A 45 -7.80 3.20 -2.40
C LEU A 45 -8.01 2.35 -3.65
N ALA A 46 -7.21 2.62 -4.67
CA ALA A 46 -7.17 1.83 -5.89
C ALA A 46 -6.86 0.35 -5.55
N GLN A 47 -7.43 -0.56 -6.34
CA GLN A 47 -7.18 -1.99 -6.18
C GLN A 47 -5.69 -2.30 -6.30
N ARG A 48 -5.01 -1.70 -7.29
CA ARG A 48 -3.57 -1.84 -7.48
C ARG A 48 -2.85 -0.71 -6.74
N LYS A 49 -1.92 -1.11 -5.86
CA LYS A 49 -1.07 -0.22 -5.06
C LYS A 49 0.38 -0.55 -5.37
N VAL A 50 1.28 0.38 -5.10
CA VAL A 50 2.72 0.16 -5.31
C VAL A 50 3.43 0.33 -3.99
N LEU A 51 4.25 -0.66 -3.64
CA LEU A 51 5.19 -0.58 -2.53
C LEU A 51 6.61 -0.65 -3.12
N VAL A 52 7.41 0.38 -2.89
CA VAL A 52 8.82 0.41 -3.28
C VAL A 52 9.64 0.22 -2.02
N GLY A 53 10.55 -0.75 -2.02
CA GLY A 53 11.41 -1.00 -0.87
C GLY A 53 12.19 -2.29 -1.00
N HIS A 54 13.25 -2.43 -0.20
CA HIS A 54 14.03 -3.65 -0.19
C HIS A 54 13.26 -4.79 0.49
N GLU A 55 13.40 -6.01 -0.02
CA GLU A 55 12.78 -7.21 0.57
C GLU A 55 13.35 -7.58 1.97
N ASN A 56 14.40 -6.88 2.41
CA ASN A 56 15.03 -7.11 3.71
C ASN A 56 14.37 -6.27 4.82
N LEU A 57 13.44 -5.38 4.48
CA LEU A 57 12.63 -4.71 5.48
C LEU A 57 11.68 -5.75 6.11
N ASP A 58 11.76 -5.92 7.43
CA ASP A 58 11.05 -6.98 8.14
C ASP A 58 9.54 -6.99 7.84
N PHE A 59 8.89 -5.81 7.86
CA PHE A 59 7.46 -5.73 7.56
C PHE A 59 7.11 -6.12 6.12
N ILE A 60 8.01 -5.91 5.14
CA ILE A 60 7.81 -6.33 3.75
C ILE A 60 7.95 -7.85 3.66
N LYS A 61 9.02 -8.37 4.25
CA LYS A 61 9.35 -9.79 4.23
C LYS A 61 8.27 -10.65 4.89
N GLU A 62 7.83 -10.26 6.08
CA GLU A 62 6.86 -11.02 6.86
C GLU A 62 5.42 -10.88 6.32
N ASN A 63 5.11 -9.78 5.61
CA ASN A 63 3.77 -9.53 5.07
C ASN A 63 3.66 -9.66 3.54
N GLU A 64 4.67 -10.15 2.82
CA GLU A 64 4.71 -10.12 1.35
C GLU A 64 3.44 -10.70 0.70
N LYS A 65 3.00 -11.89 1.15
CA LYS A 65 1.78 -12.53 0.63
C LYS A 65 0.52 -11.73 0.94
N SER A 66 0.43 -11.17 2.15
CA SER A 66 -0.71 -10.34 2.56
C SER A 66 -0.78 -9.07 1.71
N LEU A 67 0.36 -8.38 1.53
CA LEU A 67 0.49 -7.21 0.68
C LEU A 67 0.07 -7.50 -0.77
N GLN A 68 0.48 -8.63 -1.34
CA GLN A 68 0.06 -9.05 -2.68
C GLN A 68 -1.46 -9.28 -2.78
N VAL A 69 -2.06 -9.96 -1.79
CA VAL A 69 -3.52 -10.18 -1.71
C VAL A 69 -4.28 -8.85 -1.58
N GLN A 70 -3.72 -7.88 -0.86
CA GLN A 70 -4.26 -6.52 -0.72
C GLN A 70 -4.02 -5.62 -1.96
N GLY A 71 -3.39 -6.18 -3.01
CA GLY A 71 -3.20 -5.54 -4.30
C GLY A 71 -1.92 -4.71 -4.43
N PHE A 72 -0.96 -4.86 -3.52
CA PHE A 72 0.36 -4.24 -3.67
C PHE A 72 1.21 -5.00 -4.69
N ARG A 73 1.74 -4.24 -5.64
CA ARG A 73 2.89 -4.64 -6.43
C ARG A 73 4.15 -4.15 -5.73
N LEU A 74 5.00 -5.09 -5.31
CA LEU A 74 6.31 -4.76 -4.77
C LEU A 74 7.29 -4.46 -5.90
N ILE A 75 7.91 -3.29 -5.85
CA ILE A 75 8.99 -2.87 -6.74
C ILE A 75 10.27 -2.90 -5.93
N LYS A 76 11.16 -3.82 -6.31
CA LYS A 76 12.48 -3.98 -5.69
C LYS A 76 13.45 -3.06 -6.45
N PRO A 77 13.96 -1.97 -5.84
CA PRO A 77 14.94 -1.13 -6.49
C PRO A 77 16.22 -1.93 -6.76
N PRO A 78 16.91 -1.70 -7.90
CA PRO A 78 18.20 -2.32 -8.16
C PRO A 78 19.25 -1.81 -7.17
N TYR A 79 20.11 -2.72 -6.71
CA TYR A 79 21.25 -2.47 -5.84
C TYR A 79 22.22 -1.42 -6.41
#